data_AF-A0A2N5IRS0-F1
#
_entry.id   AF-A0A2N5IRS0-F1
#
_cell.length_a   1.000
_cell.length_b   1.000
_cell.length_c   1.000
_cell.angle_alpha   90.00
_cell.angle_beta   90.00
_cell.angle_gamma   90.00
#
_symmetry.space_group_name_H-M   'P 1'
#
loop_
_entity.id
_entity.type
_entity.pdbx_description
1 polymer ?
#
loop_
_entity_poly.entity_id
_entity_poly.type
_entity_poly.pdbx_seq_one_letter_code
_entity_poly.pdbx_strand_id
1 'polypeptide(L)'
;MTSTFNRITNQTLRRTSAAISASALCLIALAGCSMPFTNQASNTSDASNASGSTDNLTTDANAKKFVSCLTGKGFEAQAAAAPGMPDSSGKTKTPTTKNMVMLRMLDANGQPVEAGDNGMSVSTDSTTQQMYANSMFTSIDYGTVWVAFKDSTALAGSPYESKRQDYADCEAKNPNFSQPAQDLSQTPTYTDADKQAALAFAKKAREKGFSWVADPTGDEPTTILIPKTVNEDELRRFFKECPVGDAHITYGFDGTPDDFGYDYTKVMDEAMGVVS
;
A
#
# COMPACT_ATOMS: atom_id res chain seq x y z
N MET A 1 63.48 55.61 -25.00
CA MET A 1 63.65 54.85 -23.74
C MET A 1 63.17 53.43 -24.03
N THR A 2 63.99 52.47 -24.51
CA THR A 2 64.90 51.56 -23.74
C THR A 2 64.25 51.08 -22.44
N SER A 3 64.16 49.81 -22.02
CA SER A 3 64.81 48.51 -22.32
C SER A 3 63.91 47.42 -21.67
N THR A 4 63.62 46.24 -22.23
CA THR A 4 64.44 44.99 -22.27
C THR A 4 64.36 44.12 -20.99
N PHE A 5 63.75 42.92 -21.11
CA PHE A 5 64.05 41.60 -20.48
C PHE A 5 64.11 41.51 -18.92
N ASN A 6 63.97 40.38 -18.21
CA ASN A 6 64.18 38.97 -18.52
C ASN A 6 63.50 38.06 -17.48
N ARG A 7 63.35 36.78 -17.87
CA ARG A 7 63.04 35.58 -17.07
C ARG A 7 63.85 35.46 -15.76
N ILE A 8 63.37 34.64 -14.82
CA ILE A 8 64.01 33.35 -14.42
C ILE A 8 63.02 32.45 -13.65
N THR A 9 62.96 31.22 -14.15
CA THR A 9 62.46 29.94 -13.60
C THR A 9 63.23 29.48 -12.37
N ASN A 10 62.58 28.76 -11.45
CA ASN A 10 63.09 27.51 -10.83
C ASN A 10 61.99 26.88 -9.96
N GLN A 11 61.46 25.73 -10.36
CA GLN A 11 62.01 24.38 -10.15
C GLN A 11 61.82 23.88 -8.71
N THR A 12 60.87 22.93 -8.60
CA THR A 12 61.00 21.60 -7.97
C THR A 12 61.85 21.48 -6.71
N LEU A 13 61.28 20.90 -5.65
CA LEU A 13 61.73 19.58 -5.21
C LEU A 13 60.70 18.87 -4.32
N ARG A 14 60.35 17.65 -4.73
CA ARG A 14 59.81 16.58 -3.88
C ARG A 14 60.69 16.41 -2.63
N ARG A 15 60.07 16.09 -1.49
CA ARG A 15 60.65 15.13 -0.55
C ARG A 15 59.56 14.32 0.15
N THR A 16 59.51 13.07 -0.26
CA THR A 16 58.96 11.91 0.42
C THR A 16 59.42 11.85 1.88
N SER A 17 58.51 11.47 2.78
CA SER A 17 58.87 10.80 4.04
C SER A 17 57.77 9.78 4.33
N ALA A 18 58.09 8.52 4.05
CA ALA A 18 57.44 7.37 4.65
C ALA A 18 57.83 7.34 6.13
N ALA A 19 56.84 7.19 7.01
CA ALA A 19 57.06 6.80 8.39
C ALA A 19 56.20 5.57 8.67
N ILE A 20 56.90 4.44 8.77
CA ILE A 20 56.41 3.15 9.26
C ILE A 20 56.16 3.34 10.76
N SER A 21 54.97 2.99 11.23
CA SER A 21 54.71 2.81 12.67
C SER A 21 53.90 1.54 12.83
N ALA A 22 54.61 0.49 13.22
CA ALA A 22 54.04 -0.73 13.74
C ALA A 22 53.53 -0.45 15.16
N SER A 23 52.28 -0.80 15.45
CA SER A 23 51.83 -1.15 16.80
C SER A 23 50.63 -2.07 16.68
N ALA A 24 50.81 -3.25 17.28
CA ALA A 24 49.89 -4.37 17.30
C ALA A 24 48.82 -4.20 18.39
N LEU A 25 47.82 -5.10 18.28
CA LEU A 25 46.81 -5.49 19.27
C LEU A 25 45.57 -4.59 19.41
N CYS A 26 44.47 -5.02 18.79
CA CYS A 26 43.33 -5.55 19.56
C CYS A 26 42.41 -6.41 18.66
N LEU A 27 42.00 -7.53 19.24
CA LEU A 27 41.14 -8.59 18.71
C LEU A 27 39.76 -8.08 18.33
N ILE A 28 39.21 -8.48 17.17
CA ILE A 28 37.89 -9.11 17.07
C ILE A 28 37.90 -10.05 15.85
N ALA A 29 37.94 -11.36 16.10
CA ALA A 29 37.56 -12.36 15.10
C ALA A 29 36.04 -12.49 15.11
N LEU A 30 35.33 -11.86 14.17
CA LEU A 30 33.98 -12.33 13.82
C LEU A 30 34.14 -13.45 12.81
N ALA A 31 34.20 -14.68 13.32
CA ALA A 31 33.94 -15.85 12.53
C ALA A 31 32.54 -15.72 11.91
N GLY A 32 32.48 -15.75 10.58
CA GLY A 32 31.25 -15.97 9.85
C GLY A 32 30.73 -17.36 10.18
N CYS A 33 29.66 -17.43 10.96
CA CYS A 33 28.80 -18.59 11.08
C CYS A 33 27.56 -18.33 10.25
N SER A 34 27.61 -18.74 8.98
CA SER A 34 26.43 -19.17 8.24
C SER A 34 25.76 -20.26 9.08
N MET A 35 24.55 -20.02 9.57
CA MET A 35 23.68 -21.11 10.02
C MET A 35 22.27 -20.96 9.42
N PRO A 36 21.69 -22.08 8.98
CA PRO A 36 20.43 -22.12 8.26
C PRO A 36 19.27 -21.87 9.22
N PHE A 37 18.28 -21.12 8.75
CA PHE A 37 16.98 -21.07 9.40
C PHE A 37 16.39 -22.49 9.43
N THR A 38 16.43 -23.10 10.61
CA THR A 38 15.74 -24.37 10.88
C THR A 38 14.31 -23.99 11.27
N ASN A 39 13.35 -24.33 10.42
CA ASN A 39 11.92 -24.22 10.73
C ASN A 39 11.60 -25.07 11.96
N GLN A 40 11.30 -24.41 13.08
CA GLN A 40 10.65 -25.07 14.20
C GLN A 40 9.16 -25.10 13.92
N ALA A 41 8.68 -26.26 13.45
CA ALA A 41 7.26 -26.58 13.42
C ALA A 41 6.76 -26.69 14.88
N SER A 42 6.09 -25.65 15.35
CA SER A 42 5.22 -25.73 16.51
C SER A 42 3.81 -26.05 16.02
N ASN A 43 3.42 -27.31 16.17
CA ASN A 43 2.04 -27.75 16.04
C ASN A 43 1.21 -27.16 17.17
N THR A 44 0.50 -26.07 16.88
CA THR A 44 -0.70 -25.66 17.62
C THR A 44 -1.76 -25.35 16.59
N SER A 45 -2.63 -26.33 16.39
CA SER A 45 -3.88 -26.20 15.66
C SER A 45 -4.81 -25.26 16.43
N ASP A 46 -4.83 -23.99 16.03
CA ASP A 46 -5.93 -23.07 16.33
C ASP A 46 -6.45 -22.53 15.00
N ALA A 47 -7.62 -23.04 14.61
CA ALA A 47 -8.40 -22.51 13.51
C ALA A 47 -8.94 -21.13 13.92
N SER A 48 -8.31 -20.07 13.41
CA SER A 48 -8.79 -18.70 13.53
C SER A 48 -8.75 -18.02 12.15
N ASN A 49 -9.80 -17.25 11.89
CA ASN A 49 -10.13 -16.63 10.62
C ASN A 49 -8.94 -15.89 9.99
N ALA A 50 -8.45 -16.42 8.86
CA ALA A 50 -7.42 -15.79 8.08
C ALA A 50 -7.98 -14.55 7.35
N SER A 51 -7.77 -13.37 7.93
CA SER A 51 -7.36 -12.24 7.09
C SER A 51 -6.00 -12.65 6.51
N GLY A 52 -6.00 -13.11 5.26
CA GLY A 52 -4.87 -13.81 4.66
C GLY A 52 -3.67 -12.87 4.52
N SER A 53 -2.71 -12.95 5.45
CA SER A 53 -1.37 -12.40 5.24
C SER A 53 -0.85 -12.90 3.89
N THR A 54 -0.56 -11.95 3.00
CA THR A 54 -0.05 -12.25 1.66
C THR A 54 1.46 -12.48 1.66
N ASP A 55 2.10 -12.45 2.84
CA ASP A 55 3.56 -12.56 3.01
C ASP A 55 4.10 -13.89 2.49
N ASN A 56 3.30 -14.94 2.59
CA ASN A 56 3.65 -16.29 2.14
C ASN A 56 3.28 -16.58 0.67
N LEU A 57 2.74 -15.61 -0.07
CA LEU A 57 2.38 -15.81 -1.48
C LEU A 57 3.61 -15.80 -2.38
N THR A 58 3.62 -16.70 -3.36
CA THR A 58 4.63 -16.71 -4.41
C THR A 58 4.44 -15.52 -5.34
N THR A 59 5.53 -14.89 -5.74
CA THR A 59 5.53 -13.82 -6.75
C THR A 59 5.43 -14.40 -8.16
N ASP A 60 4.56 -13.82 -8.98
CA ASP A 60 4.47 -14.14 -10.39
C ASP A 60 5.84 -13.91 -11.09
N ALA A 61 6.20 -14.82 -11.98
CA ALA A 61 7.51 -14.80 -12.62
C ALA A 61 7.70 -13.57 -13.53
N ASN A 62 6.64 -13.06 -14.15
CA ASN A 62 6.71 -11.87 -15.00
C ASN A 62 6.72 -10.59 -14.15
N ALA A 63 5.92 -10.53 -13.08
CA ALA A 63 5.97 -9.45 -12.09
C ALA A 63 7.39 -9.33 -11.48
N LYS A 64 8.01 -10.46 -11.13
CA LYS A 64 9.39 -10.49 -10.60
C LYS A 64 10.41 -9.92 -11.59
N LYS A 65 10.32 -10.27 -12.88
CA LYS A 65 11.21 -9.72 -13.92
C LYS A 65 10.99 -8.22 -14.11
N PHE A 66 9.74 -7.77 -14.06
CA PHE A 66 9.41 -6.35 -14.17
C PHE A 66 9.94 -5.53 -12.99
N VAL A 67 9.73 -5.99 -11.75
CA VAL A 67 10.34 -5.40 -10.53
C VAL A 67 11.86 -5.35 -10.65
N SER A 68 12.48 -6.43 -11.12
CA SER A 68 13.95 -6.47 -11.29
C SER A 68 14.44 -5.44 -12.32
N CYS A 69 13.67 -5.17 -13.38
CA CYS A 69 14.02 -4.15 -14.35
C CYS A 69 13.90 -2.74 -13.74
N LEU A 70 12.79 -2.47 -13.05
CA LEU A 70 12.52 -1.17 -12.41
C LEU A 70 13.57 -0.85 -11.33
N THR A 71 13.88 -1.82 -10.46
CA THR A 71 14.93 -1.65 -9.44
C THR A 71 16.31 -1.42 -10.07
N GLY A 72 16.63 -2.10 -11.18
CA GLY A 72 17.85 -1.83 -11.96
C GLY A 72 17.91 -0.43 -12.59
N LYS A 73 16.76 0.22 -12.78
CA LYS A 73 16.61 1.63 -13.22
C LYS A 73 16.50 2.62 -12.05
N GLY A 74 16.65 2.15 -10.81
CA GLY A 74 16.62 2.97 -9.60
C GLY A 74 15.23 3.39 -9.17
N PHE A 75 14.20 2.61 -9.49
CA PHE A 75 12.91 2.70 -8.80
C PHE A 75 12.94 1.85 -7.53
N GLU A 76 12.35 2.35 -6.45
CA GLU A 76 11.98 1.50 -5.31
C GLU A 76 10.65 0.84 -5.67
N ALA A 77 10.69 -0.47 -5.97
CA ALA A 77 9.56 -1.21 -6.50
C ALA A 77 9.39 -2.56 -5.80
N GLN A 78 8.14 -2.99 -5.65
CA GLN A 78 7.82 -4.31 -5.11
C GLN A 78 6.70 -5.00 -5.88
N ALA A 79 6.58 -6.31 -5.68
CA ALA A 79 5.41 -7.06 -6.12
C ALA A 79 4.45 -7.25 -4.94
N ALA A 80 3.18 -6.98 -5.18
CA ALA A 80 2.10 -7.18 -4.22
C ALA A 80 1.03 -8.10 -4.82
N ALA A 81 0.21 -8.67 -3.95
CA ALA A 81 -1.05 -9.26 -4.39
C ALA A 81 -1.95 -8.14 -4.92
N ALA A 82 -2.47 -8.27 -6.13
CA ALA A 82 -3.55 -7.39 -6.56
C ALA A 82 -4.72 -7.53 -5.56
N PRO A 83 -5.38 -6.42 -5.17
CA PRO A 83 -6.60 -6.53 -4.40
C PRO A 83 -7.58 -7.39 -5.19
N GLY A 84 -8.13 -8.41 -4.53
CA GLY A 84 -9.15 -9.24 -5.14
C GLY A 84 -10.38 -8.38 -5.39
N MET A 85 -10.86 -8.32 -6.63
CA MET A 85 -12.18 -7.75 -6.88
C MET A 85 -13.23 -8.63 -6.22
N PRO A 86 -14.23 -8.05 -5.53
CA PRO A 86 -15.40 -8.79 -5.10
C PRO A 86 -16.03 -9.44 -6.34
N ASP A 87 -16.25 -10.75 -6.30
CA ASP A 87 -17.04 -11.41 -7.33
C ASP A 87 -18.51 -10.95 -7.26
N SER A 88 -19.37 -11.53 -8.10
CA SER A 88 -20.81 -11.24 -8.10
C SER A 88 -21.50 -11.54 -6.77
N SER A 89 -20.83 -12.21 -5.82
CA SER A 89 -21.28 -12.45 -4.45
C SER A 89 -20.59 -11.54 -3.42
N GLY A 90 -19.92 -10.46 -3.86
CA GLY A 90 -19.19 -9.56 -2.97
C GLY A 90 -17.99 -10.21 -2.27
N LYS A 91 -17.62 -11.45 -2.63
CA LYS A 91 -16.46 -12.15 -2.07
C LYS A 91 -15.23 -11.79 -2.88
N THR A 92 -14.28 -11.13 -2.25
CA THR A 92 -12.98 -10.90 -2.89
C THR A 92 -12.29 -12.25 -3.04
N LYS A 93 -11.88 -12.57 -4.26
CA LYS A 93 -11.10 -13.79 -4.49
C LYS A 93 -9.79 -13.65 -3.72
N THR A 94 -9.52 -14.58 -2.79
CA THR A 94 -8.26 -14.62 -2.05
C THR A 94 -7.10 -14.64 -3.06
N PRO A 95 -6.19 -13.64 -3.01
CA PRO A 95 -5.05 -13.63 -3.90
C PRO A 95 -4.19 -14.87 -3.68
N THR A 96 -3.83 -15.55 -4.76
CA THR A 96 -2.97 -16.75 -4.71
C THR A 96 -1.53 -16.47 -5.10
N THR A 97 -1.23 -15.26 -5.58
CA THR A 97 0.09 -14.85 -6.04
C THR A 97 0.26 -13.33 -5.97
N LYS A 98 1.50 -12.87 -5.83
CA LYS A 98 1.87 -11.45 -5.98
C LYS A 98 2.09 -11.15 -7.47
N ASN A 99 1.09 -10.57 -8.13
CA ASN A 99 1.08 -10.31 -9.58
C ASN A 99 0.92 -8.82 -9.94
N MET A 100 0.81 -7.93 -8.96
CA MET A 100 0.79 -6.48 -9.16
C MET A 100 2.16 -5.90 -8.82
N VAL A 101 2.59 -4.88 -9.56
CA VAL A 101 3.86 -4.19 -9.27
C VAL A 101 3.58 -2.76 -8.79
N MET A 102 4.21 -2.39 -7.69
CA MET A 102 4.01 -1.09 -7.05
C MET A 102 5.34 -0.36 -6.90
N LEU A 103 5.30 0.96 -6.94
CA LEU A 103 6.41 1.87 -6.67
C LEU A 103 6.20 2.51 -5.29
N ARG A 104 7.29 2.88 -4.62
CA ARG A 104 7.21 3.68 -3.38
C ARG A 104 6.46 4.98 -3.65
N MET A 105 5.55 5.39 -2.79
CA MET A 105 4.95 6.73 -2.93
C MET A 105 5.94 7.78 -2.45
N LEU A 106 6.09 8.86 -3.22
CA LEU A 106 7.01 9.96 -2.95
C LEU A 106 6.25 11.28 -2.88
N ASP A 107 6.69 12.19 -2.03
CA ASP A 107 6.21 13.56 -2.00
C ASP A 107 6.80 14.39 -3.18
N ALA A 108 6.44 15.66 -3.25
CA ALA A 108 6.94 16.58 -4.28
C ALA A 108 8.47 16.79 -4.22
N ASN A 109 9.11 16.49 -3.09
CA ASN A 109 10.55 16.58 -2.87
C ASN A 109 11.27 15.26 -3.15
N GLY A 110 10.55 14.23 -3.62
CA GLY A 110 11.09 12.90 -3.83
C GLY A 110 11.38 12.13 -2.55
N GLN A 111 10.83 12.55 -1.41
CA GLN A 111 10.94 11.83 -0.15
C GLN A 111 9.82 10.80 -0.03
N PRO A 112 10.08 9.63 0.58
CA PRO A 112 9.04 8.66 0.89
C PRO A 112 7.86 9.26 1.65
N VAL A 113 6.64 8.97 1.19
CA VAL A 113 5.43 9.23 1.95
C VAL A 113 5.27 8.16 3.01
N GLU A 114 4.98 8.59 4.24
CA GLU A 114 4.70 7.73 5.38
C GLU A 114 3.20 7.50 5.52
N ALA A 115 2.82 6.36 6.09
CA ALA A 115 1.47 6.18 6.58
C ALA A 115 1.18 7.15 7.74
N GLY A 116 -0.09 7.51 7.94
CA GLY A 116 -0.54 8.26 9.11
C GLY A 116 -0.30 7.49 10.40
N ASP A 117 -0.47 8.16 11.53
CA ASP A 117 -0.17 7.63 12.87
C ASP A 117 -0.91 6.32 13.19
N ASN A 118 -2.01 6.04 12.47
CA ASN A 118 -2.80 4.82 12.57
C ASN A 118 -2.34 3.69 11.63
N GLY A 119 -1.39 3.94 10.72
CA GLY A 119 -0.88 2.97 9.73
C GLY A 119 -1.86 2.65 8.60
N MET A 120 -3.00 3.34 8.52
CA MET A 120 -4.13 2.99 7.64
C MET A 120 -4.54 4.12 6.70
N SER A 121 -3.99 5.31 6.91
CA SER A 121 -4.17 6.47 6.04
C SER A 121 -2.84 6.86 5.41
N VAL A 122 -2.89 7.49 4.23
CA VAL A 122 -1.69 8.12 3.65
C VAL A 122 -1.55 9.50 4.27
N SER A 123 -0.47 9.74 5.00
CA SER A 123 -0.22 11.03 5.64
C SER A 123 0.42 11.99 4.65
N THR A 124 -0.40 12.60 3.81
CA THR A 124 0.11 13.53 2.80
C THR A 124 -0.88 14.63 2.44
N ASP A 125 -0.35 15.78 2.03
CA ASP A 125 -1.15 16.94 1.65
C ASP A 125 -1.90 16.70 0.32
N SER A 126 -2.91 17.54 0.07
CA SER A 126 -3.74 17.45 -1.13
C SER A 126 -2.97 17.66 -2.44
N THR A 127 -1.84 18.37 -2.42
CA THR A 127 -0.97 18.55 -3.59
C THR A 127 -0.30 17.23 -3.93
N THR A 128 0.22 16.53 -2.93
CA THR A 128 0.85 15.22 -3.12
C THR A 128 -0.16 14.18 -3.59
N GLN A 129 -1.38 14.17 -3.05
CA GLN A 129 -2.45 13.28 -3.54
C GLN A 129 -2.77 13.51 -5.03
N GLN A 130 -2.82 14.77 -5.48
CA GLN A 130 -3.11 15.12 -6.88
C GLN A 130 -2.04 14.61 -7.85
N MET A 131 -0.77 14.50 -7.43
CA MET A 131 0.30 13.93 -8.26
C MET A 131 0.09 12.45 -8.59
N TYR A 132 -0.76 11.75 -7.84
CA TYR A 132 -1.09 10.34 -8.02
C TYR A 132 -2.51 10.10 -8.53
N ALA A 133 -3.16 11.12 -9.09
CA ALA A 133 -4.51 11.01 -9.67
C ALA A 133 -4.62 9.97 -10.80
N ASN A 134 -3.50 9.68 -11.48
CA ASN A 134 -3.41 8.67 -12.54
C ASN A 134 -3.00 7.27 -12.02
N SER A 135 -2.74 7.13 -10.71
CA SER A 135 -2.43 5.83 -10.13
C SER A 135 -3.65 4.91 -10.18
N MET A 136 -3.39 3.62 -10.40
CA MET A 136 -4.43 2.60 -10.44
C MET A 136 -4.83 2.12 -9.05
N PHE A 137 -3.89 2.12 -8.11
CA PHE A 137 -4.10 1.60 -6.77
C PHE A 137 -3.04 2.16 -5.81
N THR A 138 -3.43 2.41 -4.56
CA THR A 138 -2.53 2.80 -3.47
C THR A 138 -2.73 1.84 -2.31
N SER A 139 -1.64 1.39 -1.68
CA SER A 139 -1.70 0.55 -0.48
C SER A 139 -0.67 0.98 0.54
N ILE A 140 -0.89 0.55 1.79
CA ILE A 140 0.05 0.68 2.88
C ILE A 140 0.52 -0.72 3.25
N ASP A 141 1.84 -0.88 3.38
CA ASP A 141 2.49 -2.14 3.73
C ASP A 141 3.56 -1.85 4.78
N TYR A 142 3.33 -2.32 6.02
CA TYR A 142 4.18 -2.03 7.20
C TYR A 142 4.57 -0.54 7.33
N GLY A 143 3.59 0.36 7.20
CA GLY A 143 3.80 1.82 7.30
C GLY A 143 4.38 2.47 6.04
N THR A 144 4.78 1.68 5.04
CA THR A 144 5.23 2.17 3.75
C THR A 144 4.07 2.32 2.78
N VAL A 145 3.95 3.50 2.17
CA VAL A 145 2.93 3.74 1.14
C VAL A 145 3.46 3.36 -0.25
N TRP A 146 2.69 2.57 -0.97
CA TRP A 146 2.98 2.05 -2.30
C TRP A 146 1.90 2.44 -3.28
N VAL A 147 2.27 2.68 -4.54
CA VAL A 147 1.37 3.06 -5.63
C VAL A 147 1.59 2.16 -6.86
N ALA A 148 0.51 1.65 -7.44
CA ALA A 148 0.55 0.97 -8.72
C ALA A 148 0.11 1.93 -9.83
N PHE A 149 0.86 1.94 -10.93
CA PHE A 149 0.47 2.63 -12.16
C PHE A 149 0.10 1.59 -13.20
N LYS A 150 -0.93 1.86 -14.01
CA LYS A 150 -1.38 0.95 -15.08
C LYS A 150 -0.26 0.68 -16.08
N ASP A 151 0.42 1.74 -16.51
CA ASP A 151 1.50 1.72 -17.48
C ASP A 151 2.35 3.01 -17.36
N SER A 152 3.41 3.11 -18.17
CA SER A 152 4.29 4.29 -18.21
C SER A 152 3.55 5.61 -18.46
N THR A 153 2.42 5.62 -19.16
CA THR A 153 1.69 6.87 -19.44
C THR A 153 1.06 7.46 -18.18
N ALA A 154 0.72 6.61 -17.20
CA ALA A 154 0.13 7.01 -15.93
C ALA A 154 1.14 7.69 -14.97
N LEU A 155 2.44 7.69 -15.29
CA LEU A 155 3.46 8.43 -14.51
C LEU A 155 3.38 9.94 -14.75
N ALA A 156 2.62 10.40 -15.76
CA ALA A 156 2.42 11.81 -16.05
C ALA A 156 1.88 12.58 -14.85
N GLY A 157 2.59 13.65 -14.48
CA GLY A 157 2.26 14.49 -13.33
C GLY A 157 2.70 13.94 -11.97
N SER A 158 3.23 12.72 -11.93
CA SER A 158 3.80 12.13 -10.70
C SER A 158 5.27 12.52 -10.51
N PRO A 159 5.85 12.30 -9.31
CA PRO A 159 7.29 12.41 -9.08
C PRO A 159 8.16 11.53 -10.00
N TYR A 160 7.55 10.53 -10.66
CA TYR A 160 8.21 9.62 -11.59
C TYR A 160 8.17 10.05 -13.05
N GLU A 161 7.57 11.19 -13.42
CA GLU A 161 7.47 11.64 -14.82
C GLU A 161 8.84 11.69 -15.51
N SER A 162 9.88 12.14 -14.81
CA SER A 162 11.25 12.19 -15.34
C SER A 162 11.82 10.80 -15.69
N LYS A 163 11.30 9.73 -15.09
CA LYS A 163 11.70 8.33 -15.34
C LYS A 163 10.67 7.56 -16.18
N ARG A 164 9.70 8.24 -16.78
CA ARG A 164 8.66 7.61 -17.61
C ARG A 164 9.23 6.72 -18.72
N GLN A 165 10.32 7.16 -19.37
CA GLN A 165 10.99 6.36 -20.40
C GLN A 165 11.65 5.10 -19.82
N ASP A 166 12.25 5.18 -18.64
CA ASP A 166 12.84 4.00 -17.98
C ASP A 166 11.77 2.95 -17.62
N TYR A 167 10.59 3.41 -17.21
CA TYR A 167 9.43 2.54 -16.99
C TYR A 167 9.00 1.89 -18.31
N ALA A 168 8.83 2.67 -19.39
CA ALA A 168 8.45 2.17 -20.71
C ALA A 168 9.47 1.17 -21.29
N ASP A 169 10.76 1.38 -21.08
CA ASP A 169 11.81 0.42 -21.44
C ASP A 169 11.63 -0.91 -20.71
N CYS A 170 11.23 -0.86 -19.44
CA CYS A 170 10.95 -2.06 -18.66
C CYS A 170 9.68 -2.77 -19.13
N GLU A 171 8.65 -2.05 -19.58
CA GLU A 171 7.45 -2.64 -20.18
C GLU A 171 7.82 -3.36 -21.47
N ALA A 172 8.57 -2.70 -22.36
CA ALA A 172 9.05 -3.28 -23.61
C ALA A 172 9.93 -4.52 -23.41
N LYS A 173 10.74 -4.56 -22.34
CA LYS A 173 11.57 -5.73 -21.97
C LYS A 173 10.76 -6.87 -21.36
N ASN A 174 9.58 -6.59 -20.83
CA ASN A 174 8.72 -7.56 -20.15
C ASN A 174 7.32 -7.59 -20.80
N PRO A 175 7.20 -7.92 -22.09
CA PRO A 175 5.91 -7.84 -22.82
C PRO A 175 4.85 -8.82 -22.30
N ASN A 176 5.26 -9.82 -21.52
CA ASN A 176 4.35 -10.80 -20.90
C ASN A 176 3.87 -10.36 -19.51
N PHE A 177 4.31 -9.20 -19.02
CA PHE A 177 3.79 -8.58 -17.82
C PHE A 177 2.82 -7.47 -18.22
N SER A 178 1.63 -7.50 -17.62
CA SER A 178 0.71 -6.37 -17.59
C SER A 178 0.24 -6.23 -16.15
N GLN A 179 0.05 -5.00 -15.71
CA GLN A 179 -0.64 -4.77 -14.46
C GLN A 179 -2.03 -5.43 -14.52
N PRO A 180 -2.46 -6.09 -13.43
CA PRO A 180 -3.80 -6.64 -13.37
C PRO A 180 -4.80 -5.48 -13.47
N ALA A 181 -5.70 -5.55 -14.44
CA ALA A 181 -6.70 -4.51 -14.63
C ALA A 181 -7.57 -4.39 -13.36
N GLN A 182 -7.63 -3.20 -12.78
CA GLN A 182 -8.73 -2.82 -11.90
C GLN A 182 -9.90 -2.44 -12.82
N ASP A 183 -10.79 -3.38 -13.11
CA ASP A 183 -12.01 -3.08 -13.86
C ASP A 183 -13.01 -2.37 -12.93
N LEU A 184 -12.83 -1.06 -12.78
CA LEU A 184 -13.74 -0.19 -12.04
C LEU A 184 -15.08 0.04 -12.76
N SER A 185 -15.31 -0.58 -13.93
CA SER A 185 -16.55 -0.43 -14.70
C SER A 185 -17.63 -1.47 -14.35
N GLN A 186 -17.31 -2.48 -13.54
CA GLN A 186 -18.32 -3.42 -13.05
C GLN A 186 -19.01 -2.87 -11.82
N THR A 187 -20.19 -2.29 -12.04
CA THR A 187 -21.15 -2.05 -10.96
C THR A 187 -21.52 -3.40 -10.33
N PRO A 188 -21.42 -3.56 -9.00
CA PRO A 188 -21.84 -4.78 -8.33
C PRO A 188 -23.29 -5.13 -8.71
N THR A 189 -23.52 -6.34 -9.19
CA THR A 189 -24.88 -6.81 -9.48
C THR A 189 -25.41 -7.57 -8.27
N TYR A 190 -26.35 -6.96 -7.54
CA TYR A 190 -26.95 -7.55 -6.34
C TYR A 190 -28.18 -8.39 -6.67
N THR A 191 -28.26 -9.61 -6.12
CA THR A 191 -29.44 -10.45 -6.27
C THR A 191 -30.59 -9.92 -5.43
N ASP A 192 -31.84 -10.29 -5.74
CA ASP A 192 -32.98 -9.90 -4.90
C ASP A 192 -32.92 -10.48 -3.49
N ALA A 193 -32.21 -11.61 -3.30
CA ALA A 193 -31.94 -12.17 -1.99
C ALA A 193 -31.01 -11.24 -1.17
N ASP A 194 -29.99 -10.65 -1.81
CA ASP A 194 -29.06 -9.73 -1.15
C ASP A 194 -29.78 -8.44 -0.71
N LYS A 195 -30.63 -7.90 -1.58
CA LYS A 195 -31.46 -6.73 -1.26
C LYS A 195 -32.40 -7.02 -0.09
N GLN A 196 -33.03 -8.19 -0.07
CA GLN A 196 -33.91 -8.60 1.03
C GLN A 196 -33.13 -8.81 2.34
N ALA A 197 -31.93 -9.40 2.27
CA ALA A 197 -31.06 -9.56 3.42
C ALA A 197 -30.64 -8.21 4.00
N ALA A 198 -30.31 -7.24 3.14
CA ALA A 198 -29.96 -5.88 3.54
C ALA A 198 -31.13 -5.12 4.19
N LEU A 199 -32.34 -5.26 3.64
CA LEU A 199 -33.57 -4.74 4.26
C LEU A 199 -33.86 -5.40 5.61
N ALA A 200 -33.66 -6.71 5.73
CA ALA A 200 -33.84 -7.44 6.98
C ALA A 200 -32.81 -7.02 8.04
N PHE A 201 -31.56 -6.77 7.62
CA PHE A 201 -30.50 -6.24 8.46
C PHE A 201 -30.86 -4.85 9.00
N ALA A 202 -31.26 -3.92 8.12
CA ALA A 202 -31.67 -2.57 8.50
C ALA A 202 -32.82 -2.57 9.52
N LYS A 203 -33.83 -3.43 9.30
CA LYS A 203 -34.96 -3.60 10.23
C LYS A 203 -34.50 -4.11 11.60
N LYS A 204 -33.67 -5.15 11.64
CA LYS A 204 -33.12 -5.71 12.90
C LYS A 204 -32.25 -4.71 13.65
N ALA A 205 -31.50 -3.86 12.96
CA ALA A 205 -30.72 -2.80 13.59
C ALA A 205 -31.64 -1.76 14.25
N ARG A 206 -32.71 -1.34 13.57
CA ARG A 206 -33.70 -0.43 14.18
C ARG A 206 -34.41 -1.05 15.39
N GLU A 207 -34.71 -2.34 15.36
CA GLU A 207 -35.26 -3.06 16.53
C GLU A 207 -34.32 -3.05 17.75
N LYS A 208 -33.00 -2.92 17.53
CA LYS A 208 -31.97 -2.79 18.59
C LYS A 208 -31.73 -1.34 19.05
N GLY A 209 -32.48 -0.39 18.49
CA GLY A 209 -32.45 1.02 18.86
C GLY A 209 -31.62 1.91 17.94
N PHE A 210 -31.06 1.40 16.83
CA PHE A 210 -30.31 2.19 15.86
C PHE A 210 -31.26 2.88 14.88
N SER A 211 -32.00 3.88 15.36
CA SER A 211 -33.07 4.56 14.61
C SER A 211 -32.59 5.29 13.34
N TRP A 212 -31.30 5.60 13.26
CA TRP A 212 -30.65 6.22 12.10
C TRP A 212 -30.40 5.27 10.93
N VAL A 213 -30.53 3.95 11.14
CA VAL A 213 -30.30 2.97 10.07
C VAL A 213 -31.47 3.02 9.08
N ALA A 214 -31.21 3.60 7.91
CA ALA A 214 -32.16 3.66 6.80
C ALA A 214 -32.25 2.33 6.05
N ASP A 215 -33.36 2.14 5.32
CA ASP A 215 -33.42 1.05 4.35
C ASP A 215 -32.47 1.35 3.18
N PRO A 216 -31.63 0.39 2.75
CA PRO A 216 -30.78 0.59 1.58
C PRO A 216 -31.64 0.73 0.32
N THR A 217 -31.32 1.71 -0.51
CA THR A 217 -32.08 2.06 -1.73
C THR A 217 -31.15 2.53 -2.85
N GLY A 218 -31.69 2.65 -4.06
CA GLY A 218 -30.97 3.22 -5.20
C GLY A 218 -29.90 2.27 -5.78
N ASP A 219 -28.81 2.86 -6.26
CA ASP A 219 -27.72 2.18 -6.97
C ASP A 219 -26.82 1.36 -6.04
N GLU A 220 -26.97 1.50 -4.72
CA GLU A 220 -26.25 0.75 -3.70
C GLU A 220 -27.22 0.01 -2.75
N PRO A 221 -27.97 -0.98 -3.26
CA PRO A 221 -29.11 -1.58 -2.56
C PRO A 221 -28.72 -2.51 -1.40
N THR A 222 -27.43 -2.59 -1.07
CA THR A 222 -26.91 -3.32 0.09
C THR A 222 -26.06 -2.46 1.04
N THR A 223 -25.88 -1.18 0.74
CA THR A 223 -25.09 -0.26 1.57
C THR A 223 -25.92 0.32 2.71
N ILE A 224 -25.45 0.18 3.94
CA ILE A 224 -25.95 0.92 5.10
C ILE A 224 -25.14 2.21 5.22
N LEU A 225 -25.80 3.34 4.97
CA LEU A 225 -25.20 4.66 5.13
C LEU A 225 -25.21 5.07 6.61
N ILE A 226 -24.01 5.34 7.14
CA ILE A 226 -23.78 5.80 8.50
C ILE A 226 -23.73 7.33 8.45
N PRO A 227 -24.69 8.03 9.08
CA PRO A 227 -24.68 9.48 9.09
C PRO A 227 -23.60 10.02 10.03
N LYS A 228 -22.99 11.15 9.67
CA LYS A 228 -21.99 11.86 10.49
C LYS A 228 -22.46 12.28 11.89
N THR A 229 -23.76 12.19 12.17
CA THR A 229 -24.34 12.44 13.48
C THR A 229 -24.17 11.28 14.47
N VAL A 230 -23.76 10.09 13.99
CA VAL A 230 -23.48 8.92 14.84
C VAL A 230 -22.16 9.14 15.56
N ASN A 231 -22.17 9.08 16.89
CA ASN A 231 -20.94 9.17 17.71
C ASN A 231 -20.18 7.84 17.75
N GLU A 232 -18.91 7.90 18.18
CA GLU A 232 -18.00 6.74 18.21
C GLU A 232 -18.56 5.55 19.02
N ASP A 233 -19.09 5.79 20.21
CA ASP A 233 -19.63 4.75 21.08
C ASP A 233 -20.84 4.05 20.46
N GLU A 234 -21.72 4.83 19.82
CA GLU A 234 -22.88 4.31 19.12
C GLU A 234 -22.49 3.49 17.89
N LEU A 235 -21.47 3.92 17.14
CA LEU A 235 -20.92 3.16 16.01
C LEU A 235 -20.30 1.83 16.46
N ARG A 236 -19.49 1.86 17.52
CA ARG A 236 -18.89 0.65 18.13
C ARG A 236 -19.97 -0.32 18.60
N ARG A 237 -21.01 0.20 19.26
CA ARG A 237 -22.16 -0.58 19.71
C ARG A 237 -22.90 -1.18 18.51
N PHE A 238 -23.09 -0.42 17.44
CA PHE A 238 -23.74 -0.89 16.22
C PHE A 238 -22.99 -2.09 15.61
N PHE A 239 -21.68 -2.01 15.38
CA PHE A 239 -20.94 -3.13 14.81
C PHE A 239 -20.93 -4.36 15.72
N LYS A 240 -20.89 -4.16 17.05
CA LYS A 240 -20.96 -5.24 18.02
C LYS A 240 -22.32 -5.93 18.06
N GLU A 241 -23.40 -5.14 18.07
CA GLU A 241 -24.76 -5.66 18.23
C GLU A 241 -25.38 -6.11 16.91
N CYS A 242 -24.91 -5.62 15.76
CA CYS A 242 -25.41 -5.95 14.43
C CYS A 242 -24.34 -6.60 13.54
N PRO A 243 -23.89 -7.83 13.86
CA PRO A 243 -22.98 -8.56 12.99
C PRO A 243 -23.65 -8.88 11.65
N VAL A 244 -22.92 -8.70 10.56
CA VAL A 244 -23.44 -8.90 9.18
C VAL A 244 -23.58 -10.37 8.81
N GLY A 245 -22.80 -11.27 9.41
CA GLY A 245 -22.83 -12.70 9.10
C GLY A 245 -22.56 -12.95 7.62
N ASP A 246 -23.40 -13.78 6.99
CA ASP A 246 -23.35 -14.05 5.54
C ASP A 246 -24.09 -13.00 4.70
N ALA A 247 -24.72 -11.99 5.32
CA ALA A 247 -25.42 -10.96 4.57
C ALA A 247 -24.41 -10.02 3.89
N HIS A 248 -24.65 -9.73 2.61
CA HIS A 248 -23.81 -8.90 1.76
C HIS A 248 -23.95 -7.41 2.09
N ILE A 249 -23.63 -7.00 3.31
CA ILE A 249 -23.76 -5.61 3.78
C ILE A 249 -22.46 -4.85 3.58
N THR A 250 -22.55 -3.68 2.96
CA THR A 250 -21.48 -2.69 2.87
C THR A 250 -21.80 -1.49 3.75
N TYR A 251 -20.78 -0.74 4.19
CA TYR A 251 -20.95 0.47 4.98
C TYR A 251 -20.45 1.68 4.20
N GLY A 252 -21.31 2.69 4.07
CA GLY A 252 -20.96 4.00 3.54
C GLY A 252 -20.97 5.03 4.66
N PHE A 253 -20.12 6.05 4.59
CA PHE A 253 -20.07 7.14 5.58
C PHE A 253 -20.45 8.46 4.91
N ASP A 254 -21.42 9.16 5.50
CA ASP A 254 -21.89 10.46 5.02
C ASP A 254 -21.01 11.61 5.55
N GLY A 255 -19.70 11.49 5.34
CA GLY A 255 -18.71 12.46 5.81
C GLY A 255 -17.29 11.90 5.92
N THR A 256 -16.35 12.81 6.17
CA THR A 256 -14.94 12.50 6.46
C THR A 256 -14.72 12.28 7.96
N PRO A 257 -13.57 11.70 8.41
CA PRO A 257 -13.30 11.53 9.84
C PRO A 257 -13.39 12.86 10.63
N ASP A 258 -13.02 13.98 10.00
CA ASP A 258 -13.15 15.32 10.58
C ASP A 258 -14.61 15.72 10.79
N ASP A 259 -15.51 15.34 9.87
CA ASP A 259 -16.96 15.59 10.02
C ASP A 259 -17.59 14.76 11.15
N PHE A 260 -17.05 13.57 11.40
CA PHE A 260 -17.47 12.67 12.49
C PHE A 260 -16.85 13.06 13.84
N GLY A 261 -15.69 13.72 13.83
CA GLY A 261 -14.93 14.04 15.04
C GLY A 261 -14.18 12.84 15.65
N TYR A 262 -14.11 11.72 14.92
CA TYR A 262 -13.37 10.52 15.30
C TYR A 262 -13.00 9.68 14.07
N ASP A 263 -12.01 8.79 14.22
CA ASP A 263 -11.57 7.88 13.17
C ASP A 263 -12.50 6.66 13.07
N TYR A 264 -13.54 6.78 12.23
CA TYR A 264 -14.48 5.68 12.00
C TYR A 264 -13.85 4.47 11.30
N THR A 265 -12.72 4.63 10.60
CA THR A 265 -12.00 3.51 9.97
C THR A 265 -11.38 2.61 11.03
N LYS A 266 -10.75 3.22 12.04
CA LYS A 266 -10.25 2.50 13.22
C LYS A 266 -11.36 1.75 13.97
N VAL A 267 -12.52 2.37 14.15
CA VAL A 267 -13.68 1.72 14.79
C VAL A 267 -14.14 0.47 14.02
N MET A 268 -14.17 0.57 12.69
CA MET A 268 -14.50 -0.54 11.81
C MET A 268 -13.49 -1.69 11.94
N ASP A 269 -12.19 -1.39 11.91
CA ASP A 269 -11.14 -2.43 11.95
C ASP A 269 -11.14 -3.19 13.28
N GLU A 270 -11.29 -2.46 14.40
CA GLU A 270 -11.44 -3.05 15.73
C GLU A 270 -12.67 -3.98 15.81
N ALA A 271 -13.78 -3.59 15.17
CA ALA A 271 -15.01 -4.37 15.20
C ALA A 271 -15.01 -5.56 14.23
N MET A 272 -14.32 -5.46 13.09
CA MET A 272 -14.25 -6.48 12.05
C MET A 272 -13.07 -7.46 12.24
N GLY A 273 -12.24 -7.26 13.28
CA GLY A 273 -11.20 -8.21 13.67
C GLY A 273 -9.94 -8.16 12.82
N VAL A 274 -9.68 -7.04 12.13
CA VAL A 274 -8.39 -6.79 11.46
C VAL A 274 -7.45 -6.16 12.50
N VAL A 275 -7.09 -6.93 13.53
CA VAL A 275 -6.17 -6.43 14.56
C VAL A 275 -4.76 -6.94 14.26
N SER A 276 -3.89 -5.95 14.07
CA SER A 276 -2.42 -5.90 13.99
C SER A 276 -1.63 -7.15 14.38
#